data_AF-X6EJ51-F1
#
_entry.id   AF-X6EJ51-F1
#
_cell.length_a   1.000
_cell.length_b   1.000
_cell.length_c   1.000
_cell.angle_alpha   90.00
_cell.angle_beta   90.00
_cell.angle_gamma   90.00
#
_symmetry.space_group_name_H-M   'P 1'
#
loop_
_entity.id
_entity.type
_entity.pdbx_description
1 polymer ?
#
loop_
_entity_poly.entity_id
_entity_poly.type
_entity_poly.pdbx_seq_one_letter_code
_entity_poly.pdbx_strand_id
1 'polypeptide(L)'
;MDPFCGCGTAIQAAEQLGRKWIGIDDVTYLAIHVIEERVVKAFGPKIKSNYTLYGRPEDAEDARALAARDWLEFQKWAVFKLDGLPKDRPGAHGGIDGIIRYHQLGKDRASRAIVSVKGGLNVGVDAIHKLKSVMKREEAEIGVLVCVNPSTGPMVREAASERDTGPTNKRVPKIQIVTIEQLFGPSPVLLPGMVDPPEVLSTPPPLAKRNRKRIEGQTEMLFPIEGAAEMPKRKANRPIRPVDIEVTRSAYTRKAKQG
;
A
#
# COMPACT_ATOMS: atom_id res chain seq x y z
N MET A 1 -0.80 -10.67 -26.15
CA MET A 1 -0.30 -9.78 -25.09
C MET A 1 -1.55 -9.36 -24.36
N ASP A 2 -1.71 -9.80 -23.12
CA ASP A 2 -2.98 -9.68 -22.41
C ASP A 2 -2.90 -8.46 -21.47
N PRO A 3 -3.57 -7.34 -21.78
CA PRO A 3 -3.60 -6.18 -20.90
C PRO A 3 -4.58 -6.41 -19.76
N PHE A 4 -4.09 -6.42 -18.53
CA PHE A 4 -4.92 -6.54 -17.33
C PHE A 4 -5.07 -5.16 -16.68
N CYS A 5 -6.28 -4.61 -16.73
CA CYS A 5 -6.65 -3.42 -15.96
C CYS A 5 -7.22 -3.87 -14.60
N GLY A 6 -6.36 -3.96 -13.59
CA GLY A 6 -6.75 -4.26 -12.23
C GLY A 6 -6.69 -5.73 -11.81
N CYS A 7 -6.27 -5.89 -10.56
CA CYS A 7 -6.03 -7.10 -9.77
C CYS A 7 -4.73 -7.86 -10.09
N GLY A 8 -3.74 -7.73 -9.20
CA GLY A 8 -2.46 -8.47 -9.26
C GLY A 8 -2.60 -9.99 -9.31
N THR A 9 -3.77 -10.54 -9.00
CA THR A 9 -4.08 -11.96 -9.19
C THR A 9 -4.07 -12.36 -10.67
N ALA A 10 -4.56 -11.50 -11.57
CA ALA A 10 -4.57 -11.79 -13.00
C ALA A 10 -3.14 -11.81 -13.58
N ILE A 11 -2.31 -10.84 -13.16
CA ILE A 11 -0.88 -10.80 -13.50
C ILE A 11 -0.17 -12.05 -12.99
N GLN A 12 -0.39 -12.42 -11.73
CA GLN A 12 0.18 -13.63 -11.14
C GLN A 12 -0.23 -14.90 -11.89
N ALA A 13 -1.51 -15.03 -12.28
CA ALA A 13 -1.98 -16.18 -13.04
C ALA A 13 -1.39 -16.21 -14.47
N ALA A 14 -1.28 -15.05 -15.13
CA ALA A 14 -0.70 -14.94 -16.46
C ALA A 14 0.79 -15.34 -16.46
N GLU A 15 1.55 -14.90 -15.45
CA GLU A 15 2.94 -15.31 -15.25
C GLU A 15 3.07 -16.82 -15.00
N GLN A 16 2.20 -17.38 -14.15
CA GLN A 16 2.18 -18.83 -13.88
C GLN A 16 1.90 -19.67 -15.14
N LEU A 17 1.10 -19.13 -16.07
CA LEU A 17 0.77 -19.76 -17.34
C LEU A 17 1.79 -19.47 -18.46
N GLY A 18 2.87 -18.75 -18.16
CA GLY A 18 3.92 -18.39 -19.14
C GLY A 18 3.44 -17.46 -20.25
N ARG A 19 2.43 -16.63 -20.00
CA ARG A 19 1.86 -15.70 -20.99
C ARG A 19 2.56 -14.35 -20.94
N LYS A 20 2.54 -13.63 -22.06
CA LYS A 20 2.95 -12.22 -22.13
C LYS A 20 1.82 -11.32 -21.62
N TRP A 21 2.04 -10.61 -20.52
CA TRP A 21 1.06 -9.72 -19.88
C TRP A 21 1.56 -8.27 -19.82
N ILE A 22 0.61 -7.32 -19.73
CA ILE A 22 0.86 -5.95 -19.28
C ILE A 22 -0.05 -5.72 -18.07
N GLY A 23 0.52 -5.26 -16.97
CA GLY A 23 -0.24 -4.79 -15.81
C GLY A 23 -0.51 -3.30 -15.94
N ILE A 24 -1.78 -2.92 -15.93
CA ILE A 24 -2.22 -1.52 -15.91
C ILE A 24 -2.98 -1.31 -14.59
N ASP A 25 -2.49 -0.41 -13.74
CA ASP A 25 -3.16 -0.01 -12.51
C ASP A 25 -3.23 1.52 -12.44
N ASP A 26 -4.45 2.05 -12.55
CA ASP A 26 -4.71 3.47 -12.82
C ASP A 26 -4.84 4.30 -11.53
N VAL A 27 -4.73 3.68 -10.35
CA VAL A 27 -5.27 4.29 -9.12
C VAL A 27 -4.19 4.81 -8.19
N THR A 28 -3.09 4.08 -7.93
CA THR A 28 -2.00 4.55 -7.02
C THR A 28 -0.71 3.73 -7.12
N TYR A 29 0.46 4.32 -6.79
CA TYR A 29 1.70 3.55 -6.54
C TYR A 29 1.55 2.47 -5.46
N LEU A 30 0.62 2.65 -4.51
CA LEU A 30 0.32 1.62 -3.51
C LEU A 30 -0.14 0.32 -4.17
N ALA A 31 -1.05 0.39 -5.14
CA ALA A 31 -1.57 -0.79 -5.81
C ALA A 31 -0.45 -1.52 -6.57
N ILE A 32 0.37 -0.76 -7.31
CA ILE A 32 1.55 -1.29 -8.01
C ILE A 32 2.51 -2.00 -7.04
N HIS A 33 2.81 -1.37 -5.90
CA HIS A 33 3.74 -1.94 -4.92
C HIS A 33 3.22 -3.24 -4.30
N VAL A 34 1.93 -3.30 -3.94
CA VAL A 34 1.29 -4.52 -3.41
C VAL A 34 1.31 -5.65 -4.45
N ILE A 35 1.11 -5.33 -5.73
CA ILE A 35 1.20 -6.30 -6.82
C ILE A 35 2.64 -6.79 -6.96
N GLU A 36 3.62 -5.90 -6.94
CA GLU A 36 5.05 -6.24 -7.00
C GLU A 36 5.43 -7.21 -5.89
N GLU A 37 5.10 -6.89 -4.63
CA GLU A 37 5.37 -7.75 -3.48
C GLU A 37 4.71 -9.12 -3.62
N ARG A 38 3.46 -9.17 -4.08
CA ARG A 38 2.75 -10.43 -4.31
C ARG A 38 3.44 -11.28 -5.37
N VAL A 39 3.84 -10.68 -6.49
CA VAL A 39 4.53 -11.37 -7.59
C VAL A 39 5.90 -11.87 -7.14
N VAL A 40 6.67 -11.05 -6.42
CA VAL A 40 7.98 -11.44 -5.84
C VAL A 40 7.81 -12.56 -4.82
N LYS A 41 6.77 -12.51 -3.98
CA LYS A 41 6.46 -13.58 -3.02
C LYS A 41 6.10 -14.90 -3.70
N ALA A 42 5.45 -14.85 -4.86
CA ALA A 42 5.03 -16.04 -5.61
C ALA A 42 6.15 -16.67 -6.45
N PHE A 43 6.97 -15.85 -7.12
CA PHE A 43 7.96 -16.32 -8.12
C PHE A 43 9.42 -16.05 -7.72
N GLY A 44 9.64 -15.41 -6.58
CA GLY A 44 10.96 -15.00 -6.10
C GLY A 44 11.47 -13.68 -6.71
N PRO A 45 12.59 -13.14 -6.22
CA PRO A 45 13.11 -11.83 -6.62
C PRO A 45 13.59 -11.77 -8.09
N LYS A 46 13.85 -12.93 -8.72
CA LYS A 46 14.28 -13.00 -10.12
C LYS A 46 13.22 -12.48 -11.10
N ILE A 47 11.95 -12.47 -10.70
CA ILE A 47 10.88 -11.97 -11.55
C ILE A 47 11.02 -10.48 -11.89
N LYS A 48 11.73 -9.70 -11.05
CA LYS A 48 11.93 -8.26 -11.26
C LYS A 48 12.70 -7.95 -12.55
N SER A 49 13.52 -8.87 -13.07
CA SER A 49 14.20 -8.67 -14.36
C SER A 49 13.30 -8.93 -15.57
N ASN A 50 12.11 -9.49 -15.37
CA ASN A 50 11.24 -9.94 -16.46
C ASN A 50 10.17 -8.90 -16.84
N TYR A 51 10.00 -7.83 -16.05
CA TYR A 51 9.07 -6.76 -16.35
C TYR A 51 9.73 -5.39 -16.14
N THR A 52 9.26 -4.41 -16.90
CA THR A 52 9.64 -3.00 -16.74
C THR A 52 8.50 -2.28 -16.04
N LEU A 53 8.81 -1.53 -14.99
CA LEU A 53 7.81 -0.74 -14.29
C LEU A 53 7.87 0.71 -14.78
N TYR A 54 6.76 1.19 -15.31
CA TYR A 54 6.64 2.60 -15.73
C TYR A 54 5.95 3.42 -14.65
N GLY A 55 6.42 4.66 -14.49
CA GLY A 55 5.80 5.66 -13.61
C GLY A 55 6.42 5.78 -12.22
N ARG A 56 7.21 4.82 -11.73
CA ARG A 56 7.91 4.98 -10.44
C ARG A 56 9.17 5.84 -10.63
N PRO A 57 9.49 6.75 -9.69
CA PRO A 57 10.80 7.39 -9.66
C PRO A 57 11.93 6.37 -9.61
N GLU A 58 12.80 6.40 -10.62
CA GLU A 58 14.00 5.54 -10.68
C GLU A 58 15.21 6.25 -10.08
N ASP A 59 15.22 7.59 -10.13
CA ASP A 59 16.30 8.42 -9.62
C ASP A 59 15.82 9.56 -8.70
N ALA A 60 16.79 10.30 -8.16
CA ALA A 60 16.53 11.43 -7.29
C ALA A 60 15.84 12.60 -8.00
N GLU A 61 16.01 12.76 -9.31
CA GLU A 61 15.42 13.84 -10.10
C GLU A 61 13.94 13.56 -10.38
N ASP A 62 13.60 12.35 -10.80
CA ASP A 62 12.23 11.83 -10.91
C ASP A 62 11.49 11.94 -9.58
N ALA A 63 12.17 11.62 -8.47
CA ALA A 63 11.57 11.71 -7.13
C ALA A 63 11.24 13.17 -6.77
N ARG A 64 12.10 14.12 -7.13
CA ARG A 64 11.84 15.56 -6.97
C ARG A 64 10.73 16.04 -7.90
N ALA A 65 10.70 15.55 -9.14
CA ALA A 65 9.63 15.86 -10.09
C ALA A 65 8.26 15.37 -9.59
N LEU A 66 8.21 14.15 -9.02
CA LEU A 66 7.01 13.61 -8.38
C LEU A 66 6.58 14.48 -7.19
N ALA A 67 7.53 14.87 -6.32
CA ALA A 67 7.24 15.75 -5.19
C ALA A 67 6.68 17.11 -5.62
N ALA A 68 7.11 17.64 -6.76
CA ALA A 68 6.61 18.89 -7.33
C ALA A 68 5.22 18.74 -7.98
N ARG A 69 4.95 17.60 -8.62
CA ARG A 69 3.67 17.33 -9.28
C ARG A 69 2.55 16.95 -8.30
N ASP A 70 2.82 15.98 -7.44
CA ASP A 70 1.87 15.48 -6.44
C ASP A 70 2.61 15.13 -5.14
N TRP A 71 2.50 16.04 -4.18
CA TRP A 71 3.11 15.89 -2.86
C TRP A 71 2.58 14.67 -2.10
N LEU A 72 1.27 14.40 -2.15
CA LEU A 72 0.67 13.30 -1.39
C LEU A 72 1.12 11.94 -1.94
N GLU A 73 1.20 11.85 -3.27
CA GLU A 73 1.68 10.66 -3.95
C GLU A 73 3.17 10.41 -3.65
N PHE A 74 3.99 11.46 -3.63
CA PHE A 74 5.39 11.37 -3.20
C PHE A 74 5.54 10.89 -1.75
N GLN A 75 4.72 11.41 -0.82
CA GLN A 75 4.74 10.96 0.57
C GLN A 75 4.46 9.46 0.69
N LYS A 76 3.45 8.95 -0.02
CA LYS A 76 3.12 7.52 -0.05
C LYS A 76 4.27 6.70 -0.63
N TRP A 77 4.81 7.13 -1.77
CA TRP A 77 5.94 6.46 -2.42
C TRP A 77 7.17 6.37 -1.50
N ALA A 78 7.53 7.46 -0.83
CA ALA A 78 8.69 7.50 0.07
C ALA A 78 8.53 6.51 1.24
N VAL A 79 7.32 6.38 1.79
CA VAL A 79 7.04 5.41 2.85
C VAL A 79 7.14 3.98 2.34
N PHE A 80 6.60 3.66 1.16
CA PHE A 80 6.73 2.32 0.56
C PHE A 80 8.18 1.97 0.23
N LYS A 81 8.97 2.94 -0.23
CA LYS A 81 10.40 2.72 -0.50
C LYS A 81 11.17 2.30 0.76
N LEU A 82 10.65 2.63 1.94
CA LEU A 82 11.18 2.25 3.25
C LEU A 82 10.50 1.00 3.84
N ASP A 83 9.77 0.23 3.03
CA ASP A 83 8.96 -0.92 3.47
C ASP A 83 7.95 -0.56 4.58
N GLY A 84 7.50 0.71 4.59
CA GLY A 84 6.52 1.22 5.54
C GLY A 84 5.09 1.18 4.98
N LEU A 85 4.12 1.25 5.89
CA LEU A 85 2.72 1.43 5.55
C LEU A 85 2.37 2.93 5.60
N PRO A 86 2.03 3.57 4.46
CA PRO A 86 1.59 4.96 4.46
C PRO A 86 0.19 5.09 5.02
N LYS A 87 -0.12 6.30 5.47
CA LYS A 87 -1.45 6.62 5.99
C LYS A 87 -2.41 7.03 4.87
N ASP A 88 -3.66 6.56 4.95
CA ASP A 88 -4.70 6.89 3.97
C ASP A 88 -5.13 8.37 3.98
N ARG A 89 -5.08 9.03 5.14
CA ARG A 89 -5.49 10.44 5.29
C ARG A 89 -4.33 11.33 5.77
N PRO A 90 -3.90 12.32 4.95
CA PRO A 90 -2.95 13.32 5.40
C PRO A 90 -3.52 14.15 6.56
N GLY A 91 -2.66 14.60 7.47
CA GLY A 91 -2.99 15.61 8.49
C GLY A 91 -3.65 15.10 9.79
N ALA A 92 -4.37 13.98 9.80
CA ALA A 92 -5.12 13.55 10.99
C ALA A 92 -4.24 13.14 12.21
N HIS A 93 -2.92 12.93 12.03
CA HIS A 93 -1.98 12.65 13.14
C HIS A 93 -0.75 13.58 13.13
N GLY A 94 -0.94 14.86 12.81
CA GLY A 94 -0.02 15.93 13.21
C GLY A 94 1.44 15.77 12.79
N GLY A 95 1.76 15.04 11.72
CA GLY A 95 3.13 14.87 11.22
C GLY A 95 3.60 13.43 10.97
N ILE A 96 2.74 12.43 11.16
CA ILE A 96 3.01 11.03 10.76
C ILE A 96 2.51 10.82 9.33
N ASP A 97 3.43 10.44 8.44
CA ASP A 97 3.11 10.11 7.04
C ASP A 97 3.08 8.58 6.83
N GLY A 98 3.83 7.82 7.63
CA GLY A 98 3.85 6.35 7.58
C GLY A 98 4.35 5.69 8.85
N ILE A 99 4.18 4.37 8.94
CA ILE A 99 4.67 3.53 10.04
C ILE A 99 5.39 2.31 9.46
N ILE A 100 6.59 2.03 9.96
CA ILE A 100 7.31 0.79 9.68
C ILE A 100 7.16 -0.11 10.91
N ARG A 101 6.83 -1.38 10.68
CA ARG A 101 6.76 -2.40 11.73
C ARG A 101 7.97 -3.31 11.62
N TYR A 102 8.54 -3.65 12.77
CA TYR A 102 9.68 -4.54 12.81
C TYR A 102 9.70 -5.37 14.09
N HIS A 103 10.19 -6.60 13.99
CA HIS A 103 10.35 -7.51 15.11
C HIS A 103 11.82 -7.61 15.54
N GLN A 104 12.05 -7.45 16.85
CA GLN A 104 13.35 -7.69 17.48
C GLN A 104 13.37 -9.11 18.06
N LEU A 105 14.47 -9.84 17.83
CA LEU A 105 14.70 -11.13 18.49
C LEU A 105 14.67 -10.94 20.02
N GLY A 106 13.76 -11.64 20.69
CA GLY A 106 13.59 -11.57 22.14
C GLY A 106 12.50 -10.61 22.64
N LYS A 107 11.81 -9.88 21.76
CA LYS A 107 10.59 -9.13 22.11
C LYS A 107 9.35 -9.82 21.53
N ASP A 108 8.36 -10.02 22.38
CA ASP A 108 7.08 -10.66 22.02
C ASP A 108 6.16 -9.74 21.20
N ARG A 109 6.38 -8.41 21.26
CA ARG A 109 5.60 -7.42 20.51
C ARG A 109 6.41 -6.78 19.38
N ALA A 110 5.74 -6.55 18.26
CA ALA A 110 6.27 -5.74 17.16
C ALA A 110 6.55 -4.32 17.63
N SER A 111 7.77 -3.83 17.37
CA SER A 111 8.15 -2.44 17.56
C SER A 111 7.72 -1.62 16.34
N ARG A 112 7.59 -0.30 16.52
CA ARG A 112 7.14 0.63 15.47
C ARG A 112 8.16 1.73 15.27
N ALA A 113 8.46 2.04 14.01
CA ALA A 113 9.15 3.25 13.61
C ALA A 113 8.16 4.19 12.92
N ILE A 114 8.24 5.48 13.23
CA ILE A 114 7.39 6.51 12.61
C ILE A 114 8.16 7.15 11.47
N VAL A 115 7.51 7.30 10.31
CA VAL A 115 8.06 7.99 9.15
C VAL A 115 7.36 9.34 8.99
N SER A 116 8.15 10.39 8.86
CA SER A 116 7.70 11.74 8.50
C SER A 116 8.44 12.19 7.25
N VAL A 117 7.71 12.65 6.23
CA VAL A 117 8.24 13.07 4.93
C VAL A 117 8.11 14.58 4.80
N LYS A 118 9.21 15.26 4.49
CA LYS A 118 9.30 16.73 4.38
C LYS A 118 9.94 17.16 3.06
N GLY A 119 9.23 18.01 2.33
CA GLY A 119 9.64 18.49 1.01
C GLY A 119 9.92 19.98 0.93
N GLY A 120 9.73 20.72 2.02
CA GLY A 120 10.04 22.15 2.04
C GLY A 120 11.53 22.41 1.77
N LEU A 121 11.82 23.53 1.10
CA LEU A 121 13.19 24.01 0.88
C LEU A 121 13.97 24.17 2.20
N ASN A 122 13.24 24.53 3.27
CA ASN A 122 13.81 24.83 4.59
C ASN A 122 13.32 23.83 5.63
N VAL A 123 13.74 22.56 5.50
CA VAL A 123 13.61 21.63 6.63
C VAL A 123 14.66 22.03 7.67
N GLY A 124 14.19 22.46 8.84
CA GLY A 124 15.02 22.89 9.94
C GLY A 124 14.94 21.98 11.17
N VAL A 125 15.55 22.43 12.27
CA VAL A 125 15.59 21.71 13.55
C VAL A 125 14.17 21.47 14.11
N ASP A 126 13.22 22.36 13.83
CA ASP A 126 11.81 22.21 14.24
C ASP A 126 11.16 20.90 13.76
N ALA A 127 11.57 20.40 12.59
CA ALA A 127 11.08 19.12 12.08
C ALA A 127 11.50 17.96 12.99
N ILE A 128 12.72 18.01 13.54
CA ILE A 128 13.25 17.03 14.47
C ILE A 128 12.54 17.12 15.82
N HIS A 129 12.32 18.34 16.36
CA HIS A 129 11.57 18.54 17.60
C HIS A 129 10.13 18.01 17.50
N LYS A 130 9.48 18.27 16.36
CA LYS A 130 8.14 17.74 16.10
C LYS A 130 8.13 16.22 16.03
N LEU A 131 9.13 15.62 15.37
CA LEU A 131 9.27 14.17 15.30
C LEU A 131 9.48 13.58 16.70
N LYS A 132 10.34 14.17 17.54
CA LYS A 132 10.54 13.77 18.95
C LYS A 132 9.22 13.76 19.74
N SER A 133 8.44 14.83 19.61
CA SER A 133 7.13 14.96 20.27
C SER A 133 6.15 13.86 19.83
N VAL A 134 6.08 13.59 18.52
CA VAL A 134 5.22 12.55 17.95
C VAL A 134 5.68 11.16 18.39
N MET A 135 6.98 10.87 18.38
CA MET A 135 7.51 9.59 18.85
C MET A 135 7.16 9.32 20.32
N LYS A 136 7.23 10.34 21.17
CA LYS A 136 6.83 10.23 22.58
C LYS A 136 5.34 9.96 22.74
N ARG A 137 4.49 10.62 21.95
CA ARG A 137 3.03 10.45 21.99
C ARG A 137 2.59 9.06 21.55
N GLU A 138 3.22 8.53 20.50
CA GLU A 138 2.87 7.25 19.90
C GLU A 138 3.70 6.07 20.46
N GLU A 139 4.56 6.34 21.45
CA GLU A 139 5.49 5.37 22.05
C GLU A 139 6.35 4.62 21.01
N ALA A 140 6.73 5.32 19.93
CA ALA A 140 7.58 4.77 18.89
C ALA A 140 9.05 4.73 19.31
N GLU A 141 9.70 3.61 19.04
CA GLU A 141 11.11 3.43 19.38
C GLU A 141 12.04 4.21 18.45
N ILE A 142 11.66 4.36 17.18
CA ILE A 142 12.47 4.97 16.12
C ILE A 142 11.65 6.01 15.34
N GLY A 143 12.29 7.10 14.95
CA GLY A 143 11.75 8.12 14.07
C GLY A 143 12.61 8.27 12.82
N VAL A 144 11.99 8.24 11.65
CA VAL A 144 12.63 8.43 10.36
C VAL A 144 12.10 9.72 9.74
N LEU A 145 12.99 10.66 9.46
CA LEU A 145 12.69 11.89 8.75
C LEU A 145 13.21 11.78 7.31
N VAL A 146 12.31 11.67 6.34
CA VAL A 146 12.65 11.71 4.92
C VAL A 146 12.64 13.16 4.44
N CYS A 147 13.76 13.62 3.89
CA CYS A 147 13.95 14.97 3.37
C CYS A 147 14.20 14.96 1.86
N VAL A 148 13.49 15.83 1.13
CA VAL A 148 13.73 16.07 -0.30
C VAL A 148 15.09 16.74 -0.52
N ASN A 149 15.43 17.67 0.38
CA ASN A 149 16.65 18.45 0.33
C ASN A 149 17.70 17.93 1.33
N PRO A 150 18.99 18.26 1.15
CA PRO A 150 20.03 17.92 2.10
C PRO A 150 19.72 18.43 3.51
N SER A 151 20.06 17.63 4.52
CA SER A 151 19.87 18.00 5.91
C SER A 151 20.90 19.04 6.35
N THR A 152 20.49 19.96 7.22
CA THR A 152 21.41 20.97 7.76
C THR A 152 22.23 20.40 8.92
N GLY A 153 23.47 20.86 9.10
CA GLY A 153 24.35 20.43 10.20
C GLY A 153 23.70 20.49 11.60
N PRO A 154 22.93 21.55 11.95
CA PRO A 154 22.18 21.60 13.20
C PRO A 154 21.15 20.46 13.36
N MET A 155 20.45 20.06 12.29
CA MET A 155 19.50 18.95 12.35
C MET A 155 20.17 17.63 12.68
N VAL A 156 21.33 17.36 12.07
CA VAL A 156 22.09 16.12 12.30
C VAL A 156 22.56 16.05 13.76
N ARG A 157 23.04 17.17 14.31
CA ARG A 157 23.42 17.26 15.73
C ARG A 157 22.22 17.03 16.66
N GLU A 158 21.07 17.59 16.34
CA GLU A 158 19.85 17.43 17.14
C GLU A 158 19.26 16.01 17.05
N ALA A 159 19.41 15.33 15.92
CA ALA A 159 19.06 13.91 15.80
C ALA A 159 20.01 13.03 16.61
N ALA A 160 21.31 13.32 16.58
CA ALA A 160 22.35 12.59 17.30
C ALA A 160 22.36 12.85 18.83
N SER A 161 21.66 13.88 19.31
CA SER A 161 21.51 14.14 20.75
C SER A 161 20.64 13.10 21.45
N GLU A 162 19.79 12.38 20.69
CA GLU A 162 19.02 11.25 21.22
C GLU A 162 19.89 10.00 21.35
N ARG A 163 19.74 9.27 22.47
CA ARG A 163 20.47 8.03 22.69
C ARG A 163 20.04 6.94 21.71
N ASP A 164 21.01 6.19 21.20
CA ASP A 164 20.76 5.02 20.37
C ASP A 164 19.86 4.00 21.07
N THR A 165 19.00 3.35 20.29
CA THR A 165 18.06 2.32 20.70
C THR A 165 18.40 0.96 20.09
N GLY A 166 17.85 -0.13 20.62
CA GLY A 166 18.09 -1.50 20.13
C GLY A 166 18.93 -2.38 21.07
N PRO A 167 19.07 -3.67 20.73
CA PRO A 167 19.81 -4.64 21.53
C PRO A 167 21.31 -4.31 21.57
N THR A 168 22.02 -4.84 22.57
CA THR A 168 23.44 -4.58 22.81
C THR A 168 24.34 -4.85 21.59
N ASN A 169 23.98 -5.81 20.74
CA ASN A 169 24.72 -6.17 19.53
C ASN A 169 24.36 -5.33 18.29
N LYS A 170 23.27 -4.54 18.32
CA LYS A 170 22.81 -3.74 17.19
C LYS A 170 22.09 -2.47 17.67
N ARG A 171 22.90 -1.51 18.11
CA ARG A 171 22.44 -0.16 18.48
C ARG A 171 22.24 0.68 17.21
N VAL A 172 21.11 1.36 17.12
CA VAL A 172 20.77 2.24 16.00
C VAL A 172 20.35 3.61 16.51
N PRO A 173 20.59 4.70 15.75
CA PRO A 173 20.12 6.01 16.12
C PRO A 173 18.60 6.03 16.26
N LYS A 174 18.12 6.64 17.34
CA LYS A 174 16.68 6.76 17.62
C LYS A 174 15.98 7.63 16.57
N ILE A 175 16.68 8.64 16.08
CA ILE A 175 16.22 9.51 15.00
C ILE A 175 17.18 9.39 13.84
N GLN A 176 16.64 9.11 12.66
CA GLN A 176 17.39 8.97 11.43
C GLN A 176 16.87 9.96 10.40
N ILE A 177 17.79 10.69 9.77
CA ILE A 177 17.47 11.61 8.69
C ILE A 177 17.91 10.95 7.39
N VAL A 178 16.97 10.80 6.46
CA VAL A 178 17.18 10.13 5.17
C VAL A 178 16.90 11.13 4.07
N THR A 179 17.88 11.41 3.23
CA THR A 179 17.70 12.24 2.03
C THR A 179 17.15 11.41 0.87
N ILE A 180 16.59 12.06 -0.16
CA ILE A 180 16.18 11.36 -1.39
C ILE A 180 17.32 10.53 -1.98
N GLU A 181 18.53 11.07 -2.02
CA GLU A 181 19.70 10.36 -2.57
C GLU A 181 19.98 9.08 -1.77
N GLN A 182 19.85 9.13 -0.44
CA GLN A 182 20.00 7.97 0.42
C GLN A 182 18.85 6.96 0.30
N LEU A 183 17.65 7.37 -0.12
CA LEU A 183 16.54 6.44 -0.37
C LEU A 183 16.84 5.43 -1.48
N PHE A 184 17.72 5.78 -2.43
CA PHE A 184 18.15 4.87 -3.50
C PHE A 184 19.35 3.99 -3.12
N GLY A 185 19.95 4.22 -1.95
CA GLY A 185 21.07 3.42 -1.44
C GLY A 185 20.68 2.04 -0.87
N PRO A 186 21.66 1.15 -0.60
CA PRO A 186 21.42 -0.25 -0.24
C PRO A 186 20.85 -0.51 1.17
N SER A 187 20.62 0.50 2.00
CA SER A 187 19.82 0.38 3.22
C SER A 187 19.50 1.79 3.73
N PRO A 188 18.36 2.38 3.35
CA PRO A 188 18.08 3.78 3.64
C PRO A 188 17.77 4.05 5.12
N VAL A 189 17.32 3.03 5.86
CA VAL A 189 16.99 3.12 7.28
C VAL A 189 17.60 1.94 8.03
N LEU A 190 18.22 2.23 9.16
CA LEU A 190 18.81 1.24 10.06
C LEU A 190 17.79 0.83 11.11
N LEU A 191 17.34 -0.43 11.06
CA LEU A 191 16.44 -0.99 12.06
C LEU A 191 17.15 -2.08 12.88
N PRO A 192 16.87 -2.18 14.19
CA PRO A 192 17.56 -3.11 15.08
C PRO A 192 17.06 -4.56 14.92
N GLY A 193 15.96 -4.75 14.19
CA GLY A 193 15.32 -6.04 13.94
C GLY A 193 15.00 -6.27 12.47
N MET A 194 14.26 -7.34 12.20
CA MET A 194 13.76 -7.66 10.87
C MET A 194 12.50 -6.84 10.58
N VAL A 195 12.43 -6.24 9.40
CA VAL A 195 11.28 -5.46 8.96
C VAL A 195 10.16 -6.41 8.59
N ASP A 196 8.98 -6.13 9.10
CA ASP A 196 7.78 -6.82 8.65
C ASP A 196 7.38 -6.22 7.31
N PRO A 197 7.18 -7.03 6.27
CA PRO A 197 6.60 -6.53 5.04
C PRO A 197 5.33 -5.73 5.37
N PRO A 198 5.01 -4.66 4.61
CA PRO A 198 3.77 -3.93 4.77
C PRO A 198 2.60 -4.85 4.40
N GLU A 199 2.24 -5.74 5.32
CA GLU A 199 1.06 -6.57 5.21
C GLU A 199 -0.11 -5.59 5.35
N VAL A 200 -0.61 -5.13 4.20
CA VAL A 200 -1.96 -4.60 4.09
C VAL A 200 -2.78 -5.60 4.87
N LEU A 201 -3.44 -5.15 5.94
CA LEU A 201 -4.26 -5.98 6.81
C LEU A 201 -5.43 -6.57 6.00
N SER A 202 -5.14 -7.50 5.09
CA SER A 202 -6.00 -8.64 4.89
C SER A 202 -5.73 -9.53 6.09
N THR A 203 -6.30 -9.17 7.24
CA THR A 203 -7.06 -10.23 7.88
C THR A 203 -7.98 -10.72 6.75
N PRO A 204 -7.80 -11.94 6.21
CA PRO A 204 -8.78 -12.44 5.26
C PRO A 204 -10.13 -12.18 5.94
N PRO A 205 -11.09 -11.50 5.27
CA PRO A 205 -12.38 -11.26 5.89
C PRO A 205 -12.79 -12.62 6.48
N PRO A 206 -13.02 -12.70 7.80
CA PRO A 206 -13.12 -13.96 8.50
C PRO A 206 -14.06 -14.80 7.68
N LEU A 207 -13.54 -15.91 7.09
CA LEU A 207 -14.19 -16.70 6.05
C LEU A 207 -15.68 -16.61 6.30
N ALA A 208 -16.37 -15.73 5.56
CA ALA A 208 -17.72 -15.35 5.94
C ALA A 208 -18.42 -16.69 6.05
N LYS A 209 -18.81 -17.09 7.27
CA LYS A 209 -19.47 -18.37 7.47
C LYS A 209 -20.59 -18.31 6.49
N ARG A 210 -20.47 -19.09 5.41
CA ARG A 210 -21.35 -19.01 4.26
C ARG A 210 -22.61 -19.70 4.75
N ASN A 211 -23.32 -19.01 5.64
CA ASN A 211 -24.68 -19.31 5.98
C ASN A 211 -25.35 -19.16 4.63
N ARG A 212 -25.59 -20.30 3.99
CA ARG A 212 -26.43 -20.43 2.81
C ARG A 212 -27.84 -20.00 3.22
N LYS A 213 -28.05 -18.72 3.51
CA LYS A 213 -29.35 -18.11 3.36
C LYS A 213 -29.50 -17.97 1.86
N ARG A 214 -30.12 -18.99 1.28
CA ARG A 214 -30.65 -18.96 -0.08
C ARG A 214 -31.56 -17.74 -0.13
N ILE A 215 -31.11 -16.67 -0.75
CA ILE A 215 -31.98 -15.54 -1.06
C ILE A 215 -32.81 -16.00 -2.23
N GLU A 216 -34.10 -16.28 -1.99
CA GLU A 216 -35.04 -16.58 -3.07
C GLU A 216 -35.04 -15.41 -4.06
N GLY A 217 -34.74 -15.70 -5.33
CA GLY A 217 -34.70 -14.71 -6.42
C GLY A 217 -33.31 -14.37 -6.97
N GLN A 218 -32.21 -14.88 -6.39
CA GLN A 218 -30.89 -14.70 -7.01
C GLN A 218 -30.72 -15.69 -8.17
N THR A 219 -30.84 -15.18 -9.41
CA THR A 219 -30.53 -15.92 -10.64
C THR A 219 -29.01 -16.10 -10.74
N GLU A 220 -28.50 -17.28 -10.40
CA GLU A 220 -27.11 -17.62 -10.72
C GLU A 220 -27.00 -17.85 -12.23
N MET A 221 -26.22 -17.02 -12.94
CA MET A 221 -25.83 -17.33 -14.32
C MET A 221 -24.77 -18.44 -14.28
N LEU A 222 -25.23 -19.68 -14.43
CA LEU A 222 -24.37 -20.82 -14.69
C LEU A 222 -23.91 -20.73 -16.14
N PHE A 223 -22.72 -20.16 -16.37
CA PHE A 223 -22.05 -20.35 -17.65
C PHE A 223 -21.54 -21.80 -17.71
N PRO A 224 -21.97 -22.61 -18.69
CA PRO A 224 -21.47 -23.97 -18.84
C PRO A 224 -19.98 -23.90 -19.17
N ILE A 225 -19.16 -24.54 -18.34
CA ILE A 225 -17.77 -24.84 -18.69
C ILE A 225 -17.82 -26.20 -19.39
N GLU A 226 -17.49 -26.25 -20.69
CA GLU A 226 -17.40 -27.52 -21.42
C GLU A 226 -16.39 -28.45 -20.73
N GLY A 227 -16.86 -29.65 -20.32
CA GLY A 227 -16.02 -30.71 -19.75
C GLY A 227 -16.29 -31.06 -18.28
N ALA A 228 -17.20 -30.40 -17.57
CA ALA A 228 -17.58 -30.81 -16.22
C ALA A 228 -18.59 -31.98 -16.24
N ALA A 229 -18.28 -33.07 -15.54
CA ALA A 229 -19.15 -34.24 -15.42
C ALA A 229 -20.52 -33.88 -14.79
N GLU A 230 -21.61 -34.30 -15.42
CA GLU A 230 -22.98 -34.04 -14.93
C GLU A 230 -23.23 -34.70 -13.57
N MET A 231 -23.60 -33.89 -12.57
CA MET A 231 -24.11 -34.40 -11.29
C MET A 231 -25.59 -34.83 -11.42
N PRO A 232 -26.03 -35.87 -10.68
CA PRO A 232 -27.35 -36.45 -10.88
C PRO A 232 -28.49 -35.51 -10.45
N LYS A 233 -29.52 -35.42 -11.31
CA LYS A 233 -30.70 -34.55 -11.15
C LYS A 233 -31.48 -34.92 -9.88
N ARG A 234 -31.70 -33.94 -8.99
CA ARG A 234 -32.64 -34.05 -7.85
C ARG A 234 -34.03 -33.52 -8.23
N LYS A 235 -35.06 -34.15 -7.63
CA LYS A 235 -36.50 -34.00 -7.95
C LYS A 235 -36.97 -32.56 -8.09
N ALA A 236 -37.77 -32.31 -9.13
CA ALA A 236 -38.32 -31.02 -9.52
C ALA A 236 -39.32 -30.46 -8.49
N ASN A 237 -39.21 -29.15 -8.19
CA ASN A 237 -40.28 -28.38 -7.56
C ASN A 237 -41.13 -27.67 -8.63
N ARG A 238 -42.39 -27.42 -8.27
CA ARG A 238 -43.51 -26.97 -9.13
C ARG A 238 -43.19 -25.75 -10.03
N PRO A 239 -43.80 -25.66 -11.23
CA PRO A 239 -43.59 -24.53 -12.13
C PRO A 239 -44.19 -23.22 -11.58
N ILE A 240 -43.43 -22.13 -11.71
CA ILE A 240 -43.79 -20.77 -11.29
C ILE A 240 -44.73 -20.17 -12.35
N ARG A 241 -45.80 -19.48 -11.92
CA ARG A 241 -46.70 -18.73 -12.81
C ARG A 241 -46.04 -17.40 -13.23
N PRO A 242 -46.15 -17.00 -14.50
CA PRO A 242 -45.65 -15.69 -14.94
C PRO A 242 -46.49 -14.57 -14.31
N VAL A 243 -45.81 -13.52 -13.84
CA VAL A 243 -46.43 -12.26 -13.41
C VAL A 243 -45.96 -11.21 -14.41
N ASP A 244 -46.90 -10.62 -15.15
CA ASP A 244 -46.62 -9.51 -16.05
C ASP A 244 -46.45 -8.23 -15.23
N ILE A 245 -45.30 -7.57 -15.41
CA ILE A 245 -44.97 -6.31 -14.74
C ILE A 245 -45.11 -5.19 -15.77
N GLU A 246 -46.18 -4.38 -15.63
CA GLU A 246 -46.32 -3.13 -16.40
C GLU A 246 -45.35 -2.07 -15.87
N VAL A 247 -44.45 -1.60 -16.75
CA VAL A 247 -43.50 -0.53 -16.46
C VAL A 247 -44.12 0.80 -16.85
N THR A 248 -44.63 1.57 -15.89
CA THR A 248 -45.01 2.96 -16.09
C THR A 248 -43.78 3.86 -16.00
N ARG A 249 -43.37 4.48 -17.12
CA ARG A 249 -42.31 5.50 -17.14
C ARG A 249 -42.83 6.79 -16.52
N SER A 250 -42.29 7.20 -15.37
CA SER A 250 -42.56 8.53 -14.80
C SER A 250 -41.76 9.60 -15.56
N ALA A 251 -42.49 10.56 -16.14
CA ALA A 251 -41.92 11.70 -16.84
C ALA A 251 -41.31 12.70 -15.85
N TYR A 252 -39.98 12.74 -15.74
CA TYR A 252 -39.27 13.84 -15.10
C TYR A 252 -38.98 14.93 -16.13
N THR A 253 -39.84 15.94 -16.17
CA THR A 253 -39.68 17.16 -16.96
C THR A 253 -38.59 18.03 -16.34
N ARG A 254 -37.43 18.18 -17.00
CA ARG A 254 -36.44 19.21 -16.66
C ARG A 254 -36.97 20.57 -17.14
N LYS A 255 -37.34 21.46 -16.21
CA LYS A 255 -37.55 22.89 -16.51
C LYS A 255 -36.20 23.54 -16.83
N ALA A 256 -36.04 24.01 -18.06
CA ALA A 256 -35.00 24.94 -18.45
C ALA A 256 -35.29 26.33 -17.84
N LYS A 257 -34.31 26.93 -17.17
CA LYS A 257 -34.32 28.34 -16.77
C LYS A 257 -33.83 29.19 -17.95
N GLN A 258 -34.72 29.99 -18.51
CA GLN A 258 -34.39 31.23 -19.22
C GLN A 258 -34.76 32.40 -18.31
N GLY A 259 -33.91 33.43 -18.27
CA GLY A 259 -34.04 34.62 -17.43
C GLY A 259 -32.71 34.98 -16.83
#